data_AF-A0A3L6DQD3-F1
#
_entry.id   AF-A0A3L6DQD3-F1
#
_cell.length_a   1.000
_cell.length_b   1.000
_cell.length_c   1.000
_cell.angle_alpha   90.00
_cell.angle_beta   90.00
_cell.angle_gamma   90.00
#
_symmetry.space_group_name_H-M   'P 1'
#
loop_
_entity.id
_entity.type
_entity.pdbx_description
1 polymer ?
#
loop_
_entity_poly.entity_id
_entity_poly.type
_entity_poly.pdbx_seq_one_letter_code
_entity_poly.pdbx_strand_id
1 'polypeptide(L)'
;MRKHRIVSLVAALLILLALAVSSTRNAQEDSMADNTGTLVGGIQDVPGNENDLHLQELARFAVDEHNKKANALLGFEKLVKAKTQVVAGTMYYLTIEVKDGEVKKLYEAKVWEKPWENLKGLQEFKPVEEGASA
;
A
#
# COMPACT_ATOMS: atom_id res chain seq x y z
N MET A 1 -30.10 -13.13 -10.14
CA MET A 1 -30.41 -11.86 -9.44
C MET A 1 -29.47 -11.61 -8.23
N ARG A 2 -28.16 -11.44 -8.45
CA ARG A 2 -27.18 -11.07 -7.39
C ARG A 2 -26.18 -9.97 -7.80
N LYS A 3 -26.27 -9.47 -9.04
CA LYS A 3 -25.35 -8.45 -9.58
C LYS A 3 -25.72 -7.02 -9.13
N HIS A 4 -26.99 -6.74 -8.85
CA HIS A 4 -27.44 -5.39 -8.47
C HIS A 4 -27.13 -5.00 -7.03
N ARG A 5 -26.94 -5.97 -6.12
CA ARG A 5 -26.67 -5.68 -4.69
C ARG A 5 -25.27 -5.09 -4.48
N ILE A 6 -24.30 -5.51 -5.28
CA ILE A 6 -22.90 -5.06 -5.19
C ILE A 6 -22.74 -3.70 -5.88
N VAL A 7 -23.34 -3.51 -7.06
CA VAL A 7 -23.31 -2.22 -7.77
C VAL A 7 -24.04 -1.12 -6.98
N SER A 8 -25.13 -1.46 -6.27
CA SER A 8 -25.87 -0.49 -5.45
C SER A 8 -25.08 -0.03 -4.21
N LEU A 9 -24.21 -0.88 -3.65
CA LEU A 9 -23.35 -0.55 -2.50
C LEU A 9 -22.14 0.30 -2.91
N VAL A 10 -21.52 -0.03 -4.06
CA VAL A 10 -20.40 0.74 -4.61
C VAL A 10 -20.86 2.13 -5.08
N ALA A 11 -22.04 2.22 -5.71
CA ALA A 11 -22.63 3.50 -6.08
C ALA A 11 -23.00 4.36 -4.85
N ALA A 12 -23.54 3.75 -3.79
CA ALA A 12 -23.84 4.48 -2.56
C ALA A 12 -22.59 5.01 -1.86
N LEU A 13 -21.48 4.26 -1.87
CA LEU A 13 -20.19 4.69 -1.31
C LEU A 13 -19.60 5.87 -2.09
N LEU A 14 -19.70 5.86 -3.43
CA LEU A 14 -19.24 6.96 -4.28
C LEU A 14 -20.12 8.21 -4.15
N ILE A 15 -21.43 8.04 -3.99
CA ILE A 15 -22.38 9.16 -3.80
C ILE A 15 -22.17 9.83 -2.44
N LEU A 16 -21.85 9.07 -1.38
CA LEU A 16 -21.50 9.63 -0.08
C LEU A 16 -20.19 10.43 -0.11
N LEU A 17 -19.22 10.05 -0.95
CA LEU A 17 -17.98 10.81 -1.13
C LEU A 17 -18.19 12.14 -1.88
N ALA A 18 -19.16 12.21 -2.80
CA ALA A 18 -19.39 13.42 -3.61
C ALA A 18 -20.10 14.56 -2.85
N LEU A 19 -20.89 14.24 -1.83
CA LEU A 19 -21.64 15.25 -1.06
C LEU A 19 -20.77 16.04 -0.06
N ALA A 20 -19.54 15.60 0.21
CA ALA A 20 -18.63 16.30 1.12
C ALA A 20 -17.87 17.48 0.49
N VAL A 21 -17.89 17.63 -0.85
CA VAL A 21 -17.02 18.60 -1.55
C VAL A 21 -17.65 20.00 -1.70
N SER A 22 -18.97 20.14 -1.49
CA SER A 22 -19.69 21.38 -1.85
C SER A 22 -19.87 22.41 -0.72
N SER A 23 -19.38 22.15 0.49
CA SER A 23 -19.62 23.05 1.62
C SER A 23 -18.32 23.65 2.15
N THR A 24 -18.20 24.96 1.89
CA THR A 24 -17.34 25.96 2.55
C THR A 24 -15.92 26.19 2.02
N ARG A 25 -15.81 27.23 1.17
CA ARG A 25 -14.69 28.19 1.19
C ARG A 25 -14.80 29.03 2.48
N ASN A 26 -13.74 29.09 3.29
CA ASN A 26 -13.11 30.31 3.79
C ASN A 26 -12.03 30.04 4.88
N ALA A 27 -10.83 30.53 4.58
CA ALA A 27 -9.77 31.10 5.43
C ALA A 27 -9.51 30.65 6.88
N GLN A 28 -8.24 30.22 7.06
CA GLN A 28 -7.25 30.64 8.07
C GLN A 28 -7.07 29.82 9.36
N GLU A 29 -5.78 29.56 9.58
CA GLU A 29 -5.08 28.81 10.62
C GLU A 29 -5.23 29.43 12.02
N ASP A 30 -5.40 28.61 13.06
CA ASP A 30 -4.48 28.62 14.20
C ASP A 30 -4.66 27.43 15.18
N SER A 31 -3.51 26.87 15.56
CA SER A 31 -3.13 26.18 16.82
C SER A 31 -3.93 24.98 17.38
N MET A 32 -3.16 23.88 17.50
CA MET A 32 -3.13 22.88 18.59
C MET A 32 -4.41 22.10 18.92
N ALA A 33 -4.48 20.88 18.38
CA ALA A 33 -4.89 19.69 19.12
C ALA A 33 -4.19 18.47 18.51
N ASP A 34 -3.31 17.83 19.28
CA ASP A 34 -2.92 16.44 19.09
C ASP A 34 -4.19 15.59 19.22
N ASN A 35 -4.81 15.37 18.08
CA ASN A 35 -5.89 14.41 17.90
C ASN A 35 -5.33 13.33 16.99
N THR A 36 -4.39 12.54 17.50
CA THR A 36 -3.92 11.29 16.90
C THR A 36 -5.02 10.22 16.93
N GLY A 37 -6.22 10.58 16.46
CA GLY A 37 -7.17 9.64 15.94
C GLY A 37 -6.66 9.18 14.58
N THR A 38 -5.85 8.12 14.56
CA THR A 38 -5.44 7.46 13.32
C THR A 38 -6.71 7.18 12.50
N LEU A 39 -6.87 7.89 11.39
CA LEU A 39 -8.07 7.75 10.56
C LEU A 39 -8.20 6.29 10.12
N VAL A 40 -9.26 5.63 10.56
CA VAL A 40 -9.54 4.23 10.20
C VAL A 40 -9.70 4.16 8.68
N GLY A 41 -8.80 3.44 8.00
CA GLY A 41 -8.77 3.28 6.54
C GLY A 41 -7.78 4.16 5.76
N GLY A 42 -7.08 5.08 6.43
CA GLY A 42 -5.94 5.81 5.83
C GLY A 42 -4.70 4.93 5.65
N ILE A 43 -3.73 5.39 4.85
CA ILE A 43 -2.40 4.77 4.78
C ILE A 43 -1.66 5.10 6.07
N GLN A 44 -1.12 4.08 6.73
CA GLN A 44 -0.43 4.18 8.01
C GLN A 44 0.98 3.59 7.90
N ASP A 45 1.99 4.29 8.43
CA ASP A 45 3.34 3.75 8.52
C ASP A 45 3.40 2.60 9.55
N VAL A 46 4.23 1.58 9.27
CA VAL A 46 4.49 0.49 10.21
C VAL A 46 5.89 0.70 10.81
N PRO A 47 6.02 1.21 12.05
CA PRO A 47 7.31 1.37 12.70
C PRO A 47 7.92 0.02 13.08
N GLY A 48 9.26 -0.09 13.05
CA GLY A 48 9.97 -1.33 13.41
C GLY A 48 9.75 -2.49 12.42
N ASN A 49 9.40 -2.18 11.17
CA ASN A 49 9.05 -3.14 10.13
C ASN A 49 10.22 -4.06 9.73
N GLU A 50 11.47 -3.71 10.04
CA GLU A 50 12.65 -4.47 9.63
C GLU A 50 12.70 -5.89 10.21
N ASN A 51 12.09 -6.14 11.37
CA ASN A 51 12.10 -7.44 12.05
C ASN A 51 10.75 -8.18 11.98
N ASP A 52 9.77 -7.63 11.27
CA ASP A 52 8.48 -8.26 11.08
C ASP A 52 8.59 -9.36 10.01
N LEU A 53 8.49 -10.62 10.45
CA LEU A 53 8.62 -11.78 9.58
C LEU A 53 7.57 -11.79 8.46
N HIS A 54 6.33 -11.38 8.76
CA HIS A 54 5.24 -11.35 7.77
C HIS A 54 5.52 -10.30 6.70
N LEU A 55 5.97 -9.11 7.09
CA LEU A 55 6.34 -8.06 6.12
C LEU A 55 7.54 -8.47 5.27
N GLN A 56 8.53 -9.17 5.85
CA GLN A 56 9.64 -9.70 5.05
C GLN A 56 9.18 -10.81 4.09
N GLU A 57 8.24 -11.67 4.48
CA GLU A 57 7.64 -12.66 3.58
C GLU A 57 6.87 -12.00 2.43
N LEU A 58 6.10 -10.95 2.71
CA LEU A 58 5.40 -10.17 1.68
C LEU A 58 6.38 -9.48 0.72
N ALA A 59 7.51 -8.99 1.24
CA ALA A 59 8.57 -8.40 0.42
C ALA A 59 9.22 -9.43 -0.51
N ARG A 60 9.56 -10.62 -0.01
CA ARG A 60 10.10 -11.73 -0.83
C ARG A 60 9.08 -12.17 -1.88
N PHE A 61 7.83 -12.36 -1.49
CA PHE A 61 6.73 -12.67 -2.40
C PHE A 61 6.62 -11.66 -3.55
N ALA A 62 6.75 -10.36 -3.26
CA ALA A 62 6.70 -9.32 -4.28
C ALA A 62 7.83 -9.44 -5.32
N VAL A 63 9.05 -9.72 -4.87
CA VAL A 63 10.21 -9.93 -5.76
C VAL A 63 10.02 -11.20 -6.60
N ASP A 64 9.61 -12.31 -5.98
CA ASP A 64 9.41 -13.59 -6.66
C ASP A 64 8.31 -13.52 -7.73
N GLU A 65 7.16 -12.89 -7.40
CA GLU A 65 6.07 -12.70 -8.35
C GLU A 65 6.45 -11.75 -9.49
N HIS A 66 7.24 -10.70 -9.22
CA HIS A 66 7.76 -9.84 -10.28
C HIS A 66 8.70 -10.63 -11.21
N ASN A 67 9.68 -11.34 -10.65
CA ASN A 67 10.62 -12.16 -11.40
C ASN A 67 9.90 -13.17 -12.30
N LYS A 68 8.89 -13.85 -11.76
CA LYS A 68 8.06 -14.80 -12.52
C LYS A 68 7.30 -14.15 -13.68
N LYS A 69 6.74 -12.96 -13.50
CA LYS A 69 5.94 -12.27 -14.53
C LYS A 69 6.81 -11.56 -15.58
N ALA A 70 7.92 -10.97 -15.16
CA ALA A 70 8.82 -10.19 -16.01
C ALA A 70 9.99 -10.99 -16.57
N ASN A 71 10.12 -12.28 -16.19
CA ASN A 71 11.29 -13.11 -16.48
C ASN A 71 12.60 -12.43 -16.05
N ALA A 72 12.57 -11.83 -14.86
CA ALA A 72 13.70 -11.12 -14.24
C ALA A 72 14.38 -11.98 -13.17
N LEU A 73 15.55 -11.55 -12.71
CA LEU A 73 16.38 -12.24 -11.71
C LEU A 73 16.80 -11.30 -10.58
N LEU A 74 15.85 -10.56 -10.02
CA LEU A 74 16.09 -9.67 -8.88
C LEU A 74 16.23 -10.49 -7.58
N GLY A 75 17.23 -10.19 -6.78
CA GLY A 75 17.40 -10.75 -5.43
C GLY A 75 16.79 -9.83 -4.38
N PHE A 76 15.99 -10.36 -3.45
CA PHE A 76 15.55 -9.60 -2.28
C PHE A 76 16.73 -9.41 -1.31
N GLU A 77 17.02 -8.15 -0.94
CA GLU A 77 18.08 -7.83 0.04
C GLU A 77 17.47 -7.42 1.39
N LYS A 78 16.60 -6.40 1.37
CA LYS A 78 16.09 -5.79 2.61
C LYS A 78 14.73 -5.13 2.42
N LEU A 79 13.89 -5.19 3.46
CA LEU A 79 12.74 -4.32 3.60
C LEU A 79 13.16 -2.99 4.24
N VAL A 80 12.90 -1.88 3.55
CA VAL A 80 13.34 -0.53 3.97
C VAL A 80 12.23 0.24 4.66
N LYS A 81 11.02 0.24 4.09
CA LYS A 81 9.83 0.89 4.66
C LYS A 81 8.60 0.04 4.39
N ALA A 82 7.62 0.11 5.29
CA ALA A 82 6.33 -0.53 5.11
C ALA A 82 5.22 0.42 5.57
N LYS A 83 4.16 0.47 4.77
CA LYS A 83 2.89 1.11 5.14
C LYS A 83 1.76 0.13 4.91
N THR A 84 0.67 0.29 5.65
CA THR A 84 -0.54 -0.50 5.47
C THR A 84 -1.74 0.38 5.22
N GLN A 85 -2.72 -0.16 4.51
CA GLN A 85 -4.03 0.44 4.38
C GLN A 85 -5.10 -0.66 4.44
N VAL A 86 -6.10 -0.43 5.29
CA VAL A 86 -7.29 -1.29 5.33
C VAL A 86 -8.18 -0.97 4.13
N VAL A 87 -8.43 -1.97 3.30
CA VAL A 87 -9.32 -1.93 2.15
C VAL A 87 -10.29 -3.12 2.24
N ALA A 88 -10.71 -3.73 1.13
CA ALA A 88 -11.31 -5.06 1.15
C ALA A 88 -10.26 -6.14 1.43
N GLY A 89 -9.49 -6.03 2.51
CA GLY A 89 -8.22 -6.72 2.76
C GLY A 89 -7.20 -5.77 3.37
N THR A 90 -5.93 -6.16 3.37
CA THR A 90 -4.82 -5.26 3.73
C THR A 90 -3.97 -5.01 2.49
N MET A 91 -3.81 -3.74 2.13
CA MET A 91 -2.82 -3.32 1.15
C MET A 91 -1.53 -2.97 1.87
N TYR A 92 -0.43 -3.60 1.47
CA TYR A 92 0.91 -3.32 1.96
C TYR A 92 1.68 -2.53 0.91
N TYR A 93 2.20 -1.37 1.29
CA TYR A 93 3.08 -0.54 0.48
C TYR A 93 4.49 -0.71 1.02
N LEU A 94 5.32 -1.42 0.27
CA LEU A 94 6.65 -1.81 0.70
C LEU A 94 7.68 -1.07 -0.14
N THR A 95 8.64 -0.43 0.51
CA THR A 95 9.88 -0.02 -0.14
C THR A 95 10.93 -1.07 0.18
N ILE A 96 11.46 -1.71 -0.86
CA ILE A 96 12.39 -2.83 -0.74
C ILE A 96 13.69 -2.51 -1.47
N GLU A 97 14.81 -2.91 -0.88
CA GLU A 97 16.10 -2.98 -1.56
C GLU A 97 16.20 -4.34 -2.24
N VAL A 98 16.52 -4.31 -3.53
CA VAL A 98 16.75 -5.50 -4.35
C VAL A 98 18.12 -5.41 -5.01
N LYS A 99 18.68 -6.57 -5.32
CA LYS A 99 19.93 -6.73 -6.05
C LYS A 99 19.64 -7.16 -7.47
N ASP A 100 20.12 -6.38 -8.43
CA ASP A 100 20.07 -6.64 -9.87
C ASP A 100 21.50 -6.87 -10.36
N GLY A 101 21.92 -8.13 -10.40
CA GLY A 101 23.32 -8.49 -10.59
C GLY A 101 24.18 -8.05 -9.39
N GLU A 102 25.06 -7.07 -9.58
CA GLU A 102 25.88 -6.49 -8.50
C GLU A 102 25.33 -5.15 -7.99
N VAL A 103 24.31 -4.60 -8.64
CA VAL A 103 23.77 -3.27 -8.34
C VAL A 103 22.60 -3.38 -7.38
N LYS A 104 22.63 -2.60 -6.30
CA LYS A 104 21.50 -2.44 -5.37
C LYS A 104 20.59 -1.32 -5.85
N LYS A 105 19.28 -1.58 -5.87
CA LYS A 105 18.23 -0.64 -6.30
C LYS A 105 17.07 -0.68 -5.33
N LEU A 106 16.37 0.45 -5.19
CA LEU A 106 15.14 0.52 -4.41
C LEU A 106 13.92 0.38 -5.31
N TYR A 107 12.95 -0.40 -4.86
CA TYR A 107 11.67 -0.60 -5.53
C TYR A 107 10.52 -0.36 -4.55
N GLU A 108 9.41 0.15 -5.08
CA GLU A 108 8.12 0.16 -4.41
C GLU A 108 7.29 -1.02 -4.90
N ALA A 109 6.77 -1.80 -3.95
CA ALA A 109 5.86 -2.89 -4.20
C ALA A 109 4.52 -2.65 -3.47
N LYS A 110 3.42 -2.97 -4.15
CA LYS A 110 2.08 -3.02 -3.54
C LYS A 110 1.58 -4.46 -3.51
N VAL A 111 1.38 -4.99 -2.31
CA VAL A 111 0.89 -6.36 -2.11
C VAL A 111 -0.47 -6.30 -1.43
N TRP A 112 -1.46 -6.95 -2.04
CA TRP A 112 -2.81 -7.05 -1.48
C TRP A 112 -3.04 -8.44 -0.90
N GLU A 113 -3.44 -8.50 0.37
CA GLU A 113 -3.71 -9.73 1.09
C GLU A 113 -5.15 -9.75 1.62
N LYS A 114 -5.84 -10.88 1.42
CA LYS A 114 -7.13 -11.22 2.02
C LYS A 114 -7.02 -12.60 2.66
N PRO A 115 -6.71 -12.69 3.96
CA PRO A 115 -6.52 -13.98 4.64
C PRO A 115 -7.75 -14.89 4.55
N TRP A 116 -8.96 -14.33 4.65
CA TRP A 116 -10.22 -15.10 4.57
C TRP A 116 -10.54 -15.68 3.18
N GLU A 117 -9.83 -15.23 2.14
CA GLU A 117 -9.94 -15.77 0.78
C GLU A 117 -8.66 -16.50 0.35
N ASN A 118 -7.66 -16.62 1.22
CA ASN A 118 -6.31 -17.11 0.89
C ASN A 118 -5.71 -16.40 -0.34
N LEU A 119 -6.03 -15.11 -0.51
CA LEU A 119 -5.54 -14.32 -1.62
C LEU A 119 -4.34 -13.50 -1.18
N LYS A 120 -3.25 -13.60 -1.92
CA LYS A 120 -2.06 -12.75 -1.83
C LYS A 120 -1.64 -12.40 -3.26
N GLY A 121 -1.60 -11.12 -3.59
CA GLY A 121 -1.38 -10.68 -4.98
C GLY A 121 -0.56 -9.41 -5.08
N LEU A 122 0.49 -9.47 -5.91
CA LEU A 122 1.30 -8.31 -6.30
C LEU A 122 0.51 -7.42 -7.27
N GLN A 123 0.22 -6.20 -6.85
CA GLN A 123 -0.53 -5.21 -7.62
C GLN A 123 0.38 -4.27 -8.42
N GLU A 124 1.51 -3.87 -7.85
CA GLU A 124 2.48 -2.96 -8.47
C GLU A 124 3.88 -3.31 -8.01
N PHE A 125 4.87 -3.15 -8.89
CA PHE A 125 6.29 -3.30 -8.61
C PHE A 125 7.07 -2.37 -9.54
N LYS A 126 7.69 -1.31 -8.99
CA LYS A 126 8.36 -0.27 -9.78
C LYS A 126 9.60 0.27 -9.07
N PRO A 127 10.60 0.78 -9.79
CA PRO A 127 11.75 1.44 -9.16
C PRO A 127 11.30 2.69 -8.39
N VAL A 128 11.98 3.01 -7.29
CA VAL A 128 11.83 4.29 -6.60
C VAL A 128 12.46 5.38 -7.46
N GLU A 129 11.73 6.47 -7.72
CA GLU A 129 12.32 7.64 -8.39
C GLU A 129 13.30 8.34 -7.44
N GLU A 130 14.50 8.62 -7.93
CA GLU A 130 15.65 9.11 -7.14
C GLU A 130 15.45 10.53 -6.57
N GLY A 131 14.27 11.15 -6.77
CA GLY A 131 13.87 12.44 -6.20
C GLY A 131 12.88 12.36 -5.02
N ALA A 132 12.35 11.18 -4.67
CA ALA A 132 11.33 11.02 -3.63
C ALA A 132 11.90 10.67 -2.23
N SER A 133 13.22 10.72 -2.06
CA SER A 133 13.92 10.37 -0.82
C SER A 133 14.47 11.57 -0.03
N ALA A 134 13.94 12.78 -0.25
CA ALA A 134 14.27 13.96 0.55
C ALA A 134 13.32 14.14 1.74
#